data_AF-A0A2Z6NWR8-F1
#
_entry.id   AF-A0A2Z6NWR8-F1
#
_cell.length_a   1.000
_cell.length_b   1.000
_cell.length_c   1.000
_cell.angle_alpha   90.00
_cell.angle_beta   90.00
_cell.angle_gamma   90.00
#
_symmetry.space_group_name_H-M   'P 1'
#
loop_
_entity.id
_entity.type
_entity.pdbx_description
1 polymer ?
#
loop_
_entity_poly.entity_id
_entity_poly.type
_entity_poly.pdbx_seq_one_letter_code
_entity_poly.pdbx_strand_id
1 'polypeptide(L)'
;MASQTPKLQNMLQAAVQSVQWTYSLFWQLCPQQMILVWGDGYYNGAIKTRKTVQPMEVSAEEASLQRSQQLRELYESLSAGETNPPTRRPCASLSPEDLTESEWFYLMCVSFSFPPGVG
;
A
#
# COMPACT_ATOMS: atom_id res chain seq x y z
N MET A 1 -3.31 4.69 15.31
CA MET A 1 -2.87 3.91 14.14
C MET A 1 -1.75 2.99 14.59
N ALA A 2 -1.82 1.69 14.28
CA ALA A 2 -0.78 0.74 14.68
C ALA A 2 0.52 1.05 13.93
N SER A 3 1.63 1.17 14.66
CA SER A 3 2.97 1.23 14.07
C SER A 3 3.24 -0.09 13.34
N GLN A 4 3.64 -0.04 12.07
CA GLN A 4 4.06 -1.23 11.34
C GLN A 4 5.18 -1.94 12.11
N THR A 5 4.97 -3.20 12.48
CA THR A 5 6.05 -4.01 13.03
C THR A 5 6.93 -4.48 11.88
N PRO A 6 8.25 -4.20 11.86
CA PRO A 6 9.14 -4.57 10.76
C PRO A 6 9.08 -6.06 10.41
N LYS A 7 8.80 -6.91 11.41
CA LYS A 7 8.64 -8.34 11.24
C LYS A 7 7.44 -8.72 10.34
N LEU A 8 6.30 -8.04 10.48
CA LEU A 8 5.09 -8.33 9.69
C LEU A 8 5.31 -7.97 8.22
N GLN A 9 5.86 -6.79 7.97
CA GLN A 9 6.19 -6.34 6.62
C GLN A 9 7.12 -7.33 5.90
N ASN A 10 8.17 -7.80 6.58
CA ASN A 10 9.09 -8.80 6.03
C ASN A 10 8.39 -10.13 5.69
N MET A 11 7.46 -10.58 6.54
CA MET A 11 6.68 -11.79 6.26
C MET A 11 5.75 -11.63 5.05
N LEU A 12 5.08 -10.47 4.95
CA LEU A 12 4.20 -10.14 3.83
C LEU A 12 4.97 -10.04 2.51
N GLN A 13 6.15 -9.43 2.54
CA GLN A 13 7.09 -9.39 1.42
C GLN A 13 7.53 -10.79 0.98
N ALA A 14 8.01 -11.61 1.93
CA ALA A 14 8.47 -12.97 1.61
C ALA A 14 7.34 -13.83 1.01
N ALA A 15 6.10 -13.68 1.50
CA ALA A 15 4.94 -14.38 0.97
C ALA A 15 4.67 -14.02 -0.50
N VAL A 16 4.64 -12.73 -0.84
CA VAL A 16 4.35 -12.33 -2.24
C VAL A 16 5.48 -12.69 -3.19
N GLN A 17 6.73 -12.62 -2.75
CA GLN A 17 7.88 -12.93 -3.59
C GLN A 17 8.01 -14.43 -3.84
N SER A 18 7.80 -15.26 -2.80
CA SER A 18 7.90 -16.72 -2.93
C SER A 18 6.85 -17.31 -3.88
N VAL A 19 5.64 -16.74 -3.91
CA VAL A 19 4.53 -17.21 -4.76
C VAL A 19 4.36 -16.37 -6.03
N GLN A 20 5.11 -15.26 -6.17
CA GLN A 20 4.97 -14.29 -7.26
C GLN A 20 3.55 -13.68 -7.37
N TRP A 21 2.94 -13.39 -6.22
CA TRP A 21 1.65 -12.70 -6.17
C TRP A 21 1.78 -11.19 -6.39
N THR A 22 0.70 -10.58 -6.86
CA THR A 22 0.62 -9.13 -7.07
C THR A 22 0.67 -8.35 -5.75
N TYR A 23 0.08 -8.87 -4.68
CA TYR A 23 0.13 -8.24 -3.36
C TYR A 23 -0.22 -9.23 -2.25
N SER A 24 0.04 -8.83 -1.01
CA SER A 24 -0.45 -9.46 0.21
C SER A 24 -1.09 -8.40 1.11
N LEU A 25 -2.10 -8.82 1.88
CA LEU A 25 -2.82 -7.98 2.81
C LEU A 25 -2.95 -8.72 4.13
N PHE A 26 -2.83 -7.99 5.23
CA PHE A 26 -3.09 -8.47 6.57
C PHE A 26 -4.25 -7.69 7.17
N TRP A 27 -5.33 -8.40 7.47
CA TRP A 27 -6.47 -7.87 8.20
C TRP A 27 -6.31 -8.17 9.69
N GLN A 28 -6.28 -7.11 10.50
CA GLN A 28 -6.12 -7.23 11.94
C GLN A 28 -7.49 -7.20 12.63
N LEU A 29 -7.70 -8.10 13.59
CA LEU A 29 -8.86 -8.03 14.47
C LEU A 29 -8.77 -6.78 15.35
N CYS A 30 -9.81 -5.95 15.32
CA CYS A 30 -10.02 -4.85 16.26
C CYS A 30 -10.85 -5.38 17.45
N PRO A 31 -10.26 -5.65 18.63
CA PRO A 31 -10.95 -6.39 19.69
C PRO A 31 -12.15 -5.63 20.27
N GLN A 32 -12.12 -4.30 20.26
CA GLN A 32 -13.24 -3.50 20.80
C GLN A 32 -14.48 -3.55 19.91
N GLN A 33 -14.29 -3.69 18.59
CA GLN A 33 -15.37 -3.65 17.61
C GLN A 33 -15.71 -5.04 17.07
N MET A 34 -14.87 -6.04 17.34
CA MET A 34 -14.98 -7.40 16.81
C MET A 34 -15.07 -7.45 15.28
N ILE A 35 -14.46 -6.48 14.60
CA ILE A 35 -14.35 -6.42 13.14
C ILE A 35 -12.89 -6.58 12.71
N LEU A 36 -12.67 -7.09 11.51
CA LEU A 36 -11.39 -7.03 10.83
C LEU A 36 -11.23 -5.66 10.18
N VAL A 37 -10.10 -5.01 10.44
CA VAL A 37 -9.70 -3.76 9.79
C VAL A 37 -8.37 -3.97 9.09
N TRP A 38 -8.04 -3.11 8.13
CA TRP A 38 -6.73 -3.16 7.50
C TRP A 38 -5.63 -3.01 8.56
N GLY A 39 -4.66 -3.94 8.53
CA GLY A 39 -3.50 -3.94 9.43
C GLY A 39 -2.21 -3.56 8.70
N ASP A 40 -1.87 -4.28 7.64
CA ASP A 40 -0.69 -4.00 6.80
C ASP A 40 -0.83 -4.64 5.41
N GLY A 41 0.11 -4.37 4.50
CA GLY A 41 0.13 -4.96 3.17
C GLY A 41 1.47 -4.79 2.46
N TYR A 42 1.67 -5.55 1.38
CA TYR A 42 2.80 -5.40 0.49
C TYR A 42 2.37 -5.55 -0.97
N TYR A 43 2.72 -4.59 -1.81
CA TYR A 43 2.47 -4.60 -3.24
C TYR A 43 3.72 -5.04 -4.01
N ASN A 44 3.56 -6.04 -4.88
CA ASN A 44 4.59 -6.65 -5.72
C ASN A 44 4.13 -6.73 -7.20
N GLY A 45 3.09 -5.99 -7.57
CA GLY A 45 2.54 -6.00 -8.91
C GLY A 45 3.30 -5.10 -9.89
N ALA A 46 2.86 -5.10 -11.14
CA ALA A 46 3.41 -4.23 -12.16
C ALA A 46 3.25 -2.74 -11.79
N ILE A 47 4.28 -1.96 -12.07
CA ILE A 47 4.30 -0.50 -11.85
C ILE A 47 4.39 0.16 -13.22
N LYS A 48 3.43 1.05 -13.54
CA LYS A 48 3.55 1.90 -14.74
C LYS A 48 4.60 2.98 -14.47
N THR A 49 5.85 2.71 -14.81
CA THR A 49 6.87 3.76 -14.87
C THR A 49 6.90 4.32 -16.30
N ARG A 50 6.69 5.62 -16.45
CA ARG A 50 7.09 6.31 -17.69
C ARG A 50 8.60 6.15 -17.79
N LYS A 51 9.09 5.51 -18.86
CA LYS A 51 10.52 5.35 -19.17
C LYS A 51 11.21 6.71 -19.19
N THR A 52 11.71 7.19 -18.07
CA THR A 52 12.58 8.36 -18.05
C THR A 52 13.42 8.38 -16.78
N VAL A 53 14.73 8.42 -17.02
CA VAL A 53 15.84 8.80 -16.14
C VAL A 53 16.41 7.68 -15.25
N GLN A 54 17.45 7.08 -15.83
CA GLN A 54 18.59 6.35 -15.26
C GLN A 54 18.31 5.14 -14.35
N PRO A 55 18.96 3.99 -14.63
CA PRO A 55 18.95 2.85 -13.71
C PRO A 55 19.82 3.21 -12.51
N MET A 56 19.23 3.89 -11.53
CA MET A 56 19.74 3.77 -10.17
C MET A 56 19.54 2.30 -9.79
N GLU A 57 20.59 1.64 -9.30
CA GLU A 57 20.64 0.23 -8.91
C GLU A 57 19.75 -0.06 -7.69
N VAL A 58 18.47 0.27 -7.77
CA VAL A 58 17.47 -0.08 -6.76
C VAL A 58 17.02 -1.49 -7.06
N SER A 59 17.10 -2.37 -6.06
CA SER A 59 16.67 -3.75 -6.24
C SER A 59 15.17 -3.81 -6.53
N ALA A 60 14.68 -4.88 -7.17
CA ALA A 60 13.25 -5.04 -7.43
C ALA A 60 12.43 -5.04 -6.12
N GLU A 61 13.04 -5.53 -5.04
CA GLU A 61 12.49 -5.56 -3.69
C GLU A 61 12.40 -4.15 -3.07
N GLU A 62 13.41 -3.32 -3.26
CA GLU A 62 13.40 -1.92 -2.79
C GLU A 62 12.38 -1.09 -3.58
N ALA A 63 12.26 -1.32 -4.89
CA ALA A 63 11.29 -0.62 -5.74
C ALA A 63 9.83 -0.97 -5.37
N SER A 64 9.55 -2.25 -5.11
CA SER A 64 8.21 -2.71 -4.69
C SER A 64 7.85 -2.25 -3.27
N LEU A 65 8.83 -2.23 -2.36
CA LEU A 65 8.65 -1.64 -1.03
C LEU A 65 8.33 -0.14 -1.12
N GLN A 66 9.11 0.61 -1.88
CA GLN A 66 8.86 2.04 -2.11
C GLN A 66 7.48 2.27 -2.72
N ARG A 67 7.07 1.43 -3.68
CA ARG A 67 5.75 1.54 -4.28
C ARG A 67 4.62 1.29 -3.28
N SER A 68 4.78 0.28 -2.43
CA SER A 68 3.82 -0.02 -1.37
C SER A 68 3.62 1.18 -0.43
N GLN A 69 4.71 1.88 -0.09
CA GLN A 69 4.68 3.10 0.72
C GLN A 69 3.98 4.25 0.00
N GLN A 70 4.31 4.48 -1.28
CA GLN A 70 3.66 5.52 -2.09
C GLN A 70 2.14 5.35 -2.19
N LEU A 71 1.67 4.11 -2.37
CA LEU A 71 0.23 3.79 -2.43
C LEU A 71 -0.45 4.07 -1.08
N ARG A 72 0.23 3.77 0.03
CA ARG A 72 -0.27 4.04 1.38
C ARG A 72 -0.34 5.55 1.66
N GLU A 73 0.71 6.30 1.35
CA GLU A 73 0.74 7.76 1.52
C GLU A 73 -0.35 8.43 0.67
N LEU A 74 -0.57 7.95 -0.56
CA LEU A 74 -1.65 8.42 -1.41
C LEU A 74 -3.02 8.17 -0.78
N TYR A 75 -3.26 6.95 -0.26
CA TYR A 75 -4.50 6.66 0.48
C TYR A 75 -4.70 7.60 1.67
N GLU A 76 -3.67 7.77 2.51
CA GLU A 76 -3.73 8.64 3.68
C GLU A 76 -4.07 10.09 3.26
N SER A 77 -3.43 10.60 2.20
CA SER A 77 -3.73 11.92 1.63
C SER A 77 -5.17 12.05 1.11
N LEU A 78 -5.71 11.02 0.45
CA LEU A 78 -7.08 11.03 -0.07
C LEU A 78 -8.11 10.94 1.07
N SER A 79 -7.82 10.14 2.11
CA SER A 79 -8.71 9.92 3.25
C SER A 79 -8.82 11.11 4.21
N ALA A 80 -7.79 11.97 4.26
CA ALA A 80 -7.72 13.10 5.21
C ALA A 80 -8.63 14.30 4.87
N GLY A 81 -9.26 14.31 3.69
CA GLY A 81 -10.10 15.43 3.21
C GLY A 81 -9.33 16.73 2.92
N GLU A 82 -10.01 17.76 2.39
CA GLU A 82 -9.40 19.08 2.03
C GLU A 82 -8.94 19.92 3.24
N THR A 83 -9.00 19.38 4.46
CA THR A 83 -8.82 20.11 5.73
C THR A 83 -7.37 20.48 6.08
N ASN A 84 -6.38 20.14 5.24
CA ASN A 84 -4.99 20.56 5.43
C ASN A 84 -4.46 21.29 4.18
N PRO A 85 -3.84 22.47 4.32
CA PRO A 85 -3.06 23.05 3.22
C PRO A 85 -1.96 22.05 2.85
N PRO A 86 -1.60 21.90 1.56
CA PRO A 86 -0.69 20.85 1.13
C PRO A 86 0.67 21.06 1.81
N THR A 87 0.95 20.26 2.85
CA THR A 87 2.28 20.11 3.43
C THR A 87 3.16 19.62 2.30
N ARG A 88 3.90 20.54 1.68
CA ARG A 88 4.78 20.37 0.50
C ARG A 88 4.62 19.01 -0.17
N ARG A 89 3.66 18.90 -1.10
CA ARG A 89 3.61 17.74 -2.01
C ARG A 89 5.04 17.54 -2.55
N PRO A 90 5.68 16.38 -2.32
CA PRO A 90 6.86 16.05 -3.08
C PRO A 90 6.50 16.23 -4.55
N CYS A 91 7.33 16.92 -5.33
CA CYS A 91 7.07 17.21 -6.76
C CYS A 91 6.87 15.93 -7.61
N ALA A 92 7.09 14.75 -7.01
CA ALA A 92 6.91 13.41 -7.56
C ALA A 92 5.80 12.58 -6.86
N SER A 93 4.80 13.20 -6.21
CA SER A 93 3.70 12.47 -5.58
C SER A 93 2.86 11.74 -6.63
N LEU A 94 2.68 10.43 -6.45
CA LEU A 94 1.85 9.57 -7.29
C LEU A 94 0.42 10.13 -7.39
N SER A 95 -0.08 10.37 -8.61
CA SER A 95 -1.47 10.79 -8.81
C SER A 95 -2.41 9.56 -8.91
N PRO A 96 -3.67 9.68 -8.47
CA PRO A 96 -4.67 8.63 -8.67
C PRO A 96 -4.80 8.17 -10.13
N GLU A 97 -4.67 9.11 -11.08
CA GLU A 97 -4.84 8.86 -12.51
C GLU A 97 -3.66 8.07 -13.12
N ASP A 98 -2.50 8.08 -12.47
CA ASP A 98 -1.32 7.33 -12.91
C ASP A 98 -1.33 5.86 -12.46
N LEU A 99 -2.31 5.45 -11.65
CA LEU A 99 -2.40 4.09 -11.12
C LEU A 99 -2.87 3.08 -12.17
N THR A 100 -2.30 1.88 -12.11
CA THR A 100 -2.89 0.69 -12.72
C THR A 100 -4.14 0.26 -11.96
N GLU A 101 -4.98 -0.56 -12.59
CA GLU A 101 -6.16 -1.14 -11.93
C GLU A 101 -5.78 -1.94 -10.67
N SER A 102 -4.69 -2.72 -10.72
CA SER A 102 -4.20 -3.49 -9.58
C SER A 102 -3.73 -2.60 -8.43
N GLU A 103 -3.06 -1.48 -8.74
CA GLU A 103 -2.63 -0.50 -7.73
C GLU A 103 -3.82 0.21 -7.12
N TRP A 104 -4.80 0.60 -7.94
CA TRP A 104 -6.04 1.20 -7.46
C TRP A 104 -6.80 0.23 -6.53
N PHE A 105 -6.93 -1.03 -6.93
CA PHE A 105 -7.59 -2.05 -6.12
C PHE A 105 -6.87 -2.29 -4.79
N TYR A 106 -5.54 -2.43 -4.82
CA TYR A 106 -4.71 -2.58 -3.61
C TYR A 106 -4.87 -1.37 -2.68
N LEU A 107 -4.82 -0.15 -3.22
CA LEU A 107 -5.02 1.09 -2.47
C LEU A 107 -6.40 1.11 -1.80
N MET A 108 -7.46 0.77 -2.55
CA MET A 108 -8.82 0.74 -2.04
C MET A 108 -9.02 -0.27 -0.90
N CYS A 109 -8.24 -1.37 -0.89
CA CYS A 109 -8.32 -2.35 0.19
C CYS A 109 -8.07 -1.73 1.57
N VAL A 110 -7.26 -0.67 1.67
CA VAL A 110 -6.99 0.00 2.96
C VAL A 110 -8.27 0.57 3.59
N SER A 111 -9.32 0.83 2.79
CA SER A 111 -10.62 1.35 3.27
C SER A 111 -11.60 0.30 3.78
N PHE A 112 -11.37 -0.99 3.51
CA PHE A 112 -12.35 -2.02 3.87
C PHE A 112 -12.26 -2.41 5.34
N SER A 113 -13.40 -2.86 5.86
CA SER A 113 -13.52 -3.54 7.14
C SER A 113 -14.57 -4.63 7.03
N PHE A 114 -14.40 -5.70 7.80
CA PHE A 114 -15.23 -6.89 7.68
C PHE A 114 -15.76 -7.32 9.06
N PRO A 115 -17.10 -7.35 9.24
CA PRO A 115 -17.71 -8.01 10.38
C PRO A 115 -17.43 -9.52 10.41
N PRO A 116 -17.63 -10.18 11.56
CA PRO A 116 -17.48 -11.64 11.66
C PRO A 116 -18.36 -12.37 10.65
N GLY A 117 -17.77 -13.27 9.88
CA GLY A 117 -18.49 -14.13 8.92
C GLY A 117 -18.92 -13.44 7.62
N VAL A 118 -18.45 -12.21 7.35
CA VAL A 118 -18.75 -11.45 6.12
C VAL A 118 -17.47 -11.24 5.32
N GLY A 119 -17.50 -11.50 4.01
CA GLY A 119 -16.38 -11.35 3.09
C GLY A 119 -16.77 -11.61 1.65
#